data_AF-A0AAV5F4G1-F1
#
_entry.id   AF-A0AAV5F4G1-F1
#
_cell.length_a   1.000
_cell.length_b   1.000
_cell.length_c   1.000
_cell.angle_alpha   90.00
_cell.angle_beta   90.00
_cell.angle_gamma   90.00
#
_symmetry.space_group_name_H-M   'P 1'
#
loop_
_entity.id
_entity.type
_entity.pdbx_description
1 polymer ?
#
loop_
_entity_poly.entity_id
_entity_poly.type
_entity_poly.pdbx_seq_one_letter_code
_entity_poly.pdbx_strand_id
1 'polypeptide(L)'
;MRPLGAYKVAVENRKRPSILALSRQKLPHLPGTSIEGVEKGGYVISDNSTGNKPDLIVLGTGSELEIAAKAADVLRKEGKTKYIGASGKAIGIDKFGASAPAGKIYEEYGITVERASLQQPRAFKITV
;
A
#
# COMPACT_ATOMS: atom_id res chain seq x y z
N MET A 1 15.26 0.12 -1.71
CA MET A 1 15.17 -1.31 -2.14
C MET A 1 14.12 -1.55 -3.23
N ARG A 2 12.88 -1.06 -3.13
CA ARG A 2 11.80 -1.35 -4.10
C ARG A 2 12.11 -1.05 -5.59
N PRO A 3 12.63 0.14 -5.98
CA PRO A 3 12.94 0.40 -7.39
C PRO A 3 14.05 -0.49 -7.94
N LEU A 4 15.04 -0.87 -7.11
CA LEU A 4 16.13 -1.75 -7.52
C LEU A 4 15.61 -3.15 -7.86
N GLY A 5 14.69 -3.69 -7.06
CA GLY A 5 14.05 -4.97 -7.37
C GLY A 5 13.23 -4.93 -8.65
N ALA A 6 12.51 -3.83 -8.92
CA ALA A 6 11.78 -3.65 -10.17
C ALA A 6 12.74 -3.60 -11.39
N TYR A 7 13.87 -2.90 -11.26
CA TYR A 7 14.92 -2.87 -12.29
C TYR A 7 15.53 -4.25 -12.53
N LYS A 8 15.83 -5.01 -11.47
CA LYS A 8 16.34 -6.39 -11.58
C LYS A 8 15.39 -7.26 -12.39
N VAL A 9 14.10 -7.30 -12.02
CA VAL A 9 13.07 -8.05 -12.74
C VAL A 9 12.95 -7.61 -14.20
N ALA A 10 12.98 -6.31 -14.46
CA ALA A 10 12.87 -5.76 -15.81
C ALA A 10 14.06 -6.13 -16.70
N VAL A 11 15.28 -6.10 -16.16
CA VAL A 11 16.49 -6.46 -16.89
C VAL A 11 16.55 -7.97 -17.12
N GLU A 12 16.29 -8.79 -16.10
CA GLU A 12 16.38 -10.25 -16.22
C GLU A 12 15.32 -10.82 -17.19
N ASN A 13 14.14 -10.19 -17.28
CA ASN A 13 13.08 -10.66 -18.16
C ASN A 13 13.20 -10.13 -19.60
N ARG A 14 13.98 -10.83 -20.44
CA ARG A 14 14.22 -10.45 -21.84
C ARG A 14 13.06 -10.69 -22.81
N LYS A 15 12.02 -11.41 -22.40
CA LYS A 15 10.90 -11.82 -23.28
C LYS A 15 9.58 -11.12 -22.97
N ARG A 16 9.55 -10.24 -21.97
CA ARG A 16 8.33 -9.55 -21.53
C ARG A 16 8.65 -8.07 -21.23
N PRO A 17 7.91 -7.11 -21.83
CA PRO A 17 8.11 -5.71 -21.51
C PRO A 17 7.76 -5.42 -20.05
N SER A 18 8.46 -4.44 -19.46
CA SER A 18 8.24 -3.98 -18.08
C SER A 18 7.99 -2.48 -18.07
N ILE A 19 6.95 -2.04 -17.35
CA ILE A 19 6.61 -0.63 -17.14
C ILE A 19 6.87 -0.29 -15.67
N LEU A 20 7.62 0.77 -15.41
CA LEU A 20 7.93 1.26 -14.07
C LEU A 20 7.21 2.59 -13.84
N ALA A 21 6.17 2.59 -13.00
CA ALA A 21 5.51 3.80 -12.52
C ALA A 21 6.25 4.34 -11.29
N LEU A 22 7.01 5.43 -11.46
CA LEU A 22 7.86 6.02 -10.42
C LEU A 22 7.23 7.31 -9.87
N SER A 23 7.32 7.51 -8.55
CA SER A 23 6.81 8.71 -7.91
C SER A 23 7.69 9.93 -8.20
N ARG A 24 7.07 11.11 -8.30
CA ARG A 24 7.79 12.39 -8.38
C ARG A 24 8.28 12.85 -7.00
N GLN A 25 7.46 12.61 -5.97
CA GLN A 25 7.70 13.01 -4.59
C GLN A 25 8.70 12.09 -3.90
N LYS A 26 9.34 12.62 -2.84
CA LYS A 26 10.20 11.84 -1.96
C LYS A 26 9.35 10.83 -1.19
N LEU A 27 9.83 9.59 -1.10
CA LEU A 27 9.20 8.52 -0.33
C LEU A 27 10.20 7.92 0.65
N PRO A 28 9.76 7.53 1.85
CA PRO A 28 10.62 6.88 2.83
C PRO A 28 10.96 5.46 2.42
N HIS A 29 12.10 4.98 2.95
CA HIS A 29 12.40 3.56 2.94
C HIS A 29 11.67 2.89 4.11
N LEU A 30 10.76 1.98 3.79
CA LEU A 30 9.99 1.25 4.79
C LEU A 30 10.72 -0.05 5.21
N PRO A 31 10.77 -0.37 6.52
CA PRO A 31 11.23 -1.66 7.01
C PRO A 31 10.48 -2.83 6.37
N GLY A 32 11.14 -3.99 6.23
CA GLY A 32 10.54 -5.17 5.61
C GLY A 32 10.43 -5.10 4.07
N THR A 33 10.82 -3.98 3.43
CA THR A 33 10.91 -3.93 1.97
C THR A 33 12.25 -4.50 1.48
N SER A 34 12.21 -5.39 0.50
CA SER A 34 13.39 -6.08 -0.03
C SER A 34 13.36 -6.21 -1.55
N ILE A 35 14.48 -6.58 -2.17
CA ILE A 35 14.57 -6.81 -3.62
C ILE A 35 13.84 -8.11 -3.98
N GLU A 36 14.06 -9.15 -3.20
CA GLU A 36 13.49 -10.50 -3.35
C GLU A 36 11.97 -10.48 -3.17
N GLY A 37 11.46 -9.57 -2.33
CA GLY A 37 10.03 -9.35 -2.18
C GLY A 37 9.38 -8.83 -3.46
N VAL A 38 10.06 -7.92 -4.18
CA VAL A 38 9.55 -7.33 -5.43
C VAL A 38 9.42 -8.39 -6.53
N GLU A 39 10.30 -9.40 -6.56
CA GLU A 39 10.25 -10.50 -7.52
C GLU A 39 8.97 -11.34 -7.37
N LYS A 40 8.37 -11.38 -6.17
CA LYS A 40 7.09 -12.07 -5.90
C LYS A 40 5.87 -11.27 -6.37
N GLY A 41 6.05 -10.02 -6.80
CA GLY A 41 4.97 -9.10 -7.18
C GLY A 41 4.25 -8.46 -5.99
N GLY A 42 3.78 -9.27 -5.04
CA GLY A 42 3.20 -8.83 -3.77
C GLY A 42 3.75 -9.62 -2.60
N TYR A 43 4.08 -8.96 -1.50
CA TYR A 43 4.70 -9.59 -0.34
C TYR A 43 4.38 -8.84 0.96
N VAL A 44 4.53 -9.53 2.09
CA VAL A 44 4.26 -8.99 3.43
C VAL A 44 5.45 -8.16 3.89
N ILE A 45 5.22 -6.88 4.21
CA ILE A 45 6.24 -5.98 4.76
C ILE A 45 6.19 -5.88 6.29
N SER A 46 5.05 -6.25 6.89
CA SER A 46 4.80 -6.16 8.31
C SER A 46 3.65 -7.09 8.67
N ASP A 47 3.86 -7.96 9.65
CA ASP A 47 2.87 -8.93 10.12
C ASP A 47 2.75 -8.86 11.65
N ASN A 48 1.52 -9.01 12.14
CA ASN A 48 1.21 -9.15 13.57
C ASN A 48 0.06 -10.17 13.77
N SER A 49 -0.09 -11.10 12.83
CA SER A 49 -1.13 -12.12 12.87
C SER A 49 -0.81 -13.21 13.89
N THR A 50 -1.85 -13.70 14.57
CA THR A 50 -1.76 -14.89 15.41
C THR A 50 -2.18 -16.11 14.59
N GLY A 51 -1.33 -17.13 14.53
CA GLY A 51 -1.64 -18.38 13.83
C GLY A 51 -1.83 -18.25 12.31
N ASN A 52 -1.07 -17.36 11.65
CA ASN A 52 -1.10 -17.13 10.19
C ASN A 52 -2.48 -16.71 9.64
N LYS A 53 -3.35 -16.14 10.48
CA LYS A 53 -4.67 -15.67 10.07
C LYS A 53 -4.83 -14.19 10.45
N PRO A 54 -4.59 -13.26 9.52
CA PRO A 54 -4.83 -11.85 9.79
C PRO A 54 -6.33 -11.57 9.86
N ASP A 55 -6.73 -10.75 10.84
CA ASP A 55 -8.09 -10.19 10.90
C ASP A 55 -8.34 -9.14 9.82
N LEU A 56 -7.27 -8.45 9.40
CA LEU A 56 -7.27 -7.42 8.37
C LEU A 56 -6.00 -7.47 7.53
N ILE A 57 -6.16 -7.36 6.21
CA ILE A 57 -5.05 -7.18 5.27
C ILE A 57 -5.13 -5.78 4.67
N VAL A 58 -4.06 -4.99 4.85
CA VAL A 58 -3.90 -3.67 4.23
C VAL A 58 -2.88 -3.79 3.09
N LEU A 59 -3.29 -3.39 1.89
CA LEU A 59 -2.47 -3.44 0.69
C LEU A 59 -2.20 -2.01 0.19
N GLY A 60 -0.98 -1.73 -0.23
CA GLY A 60 -0.60 -0.47 -0.85
C GLY A 60 0.44 -0.68 -1.94
N THR A 61 0.43 0.19 -2.94
CA THR A 61 1.40 0.21 -4.05
C THR A 61 2.14 1.55 -4.05
N GLY A 62 3.37 1.61 -4.55
CA GLY A 62 4.05 2.90 -4.78
C GLY A 62 4.15 3.82 -3.54
N SER A 63 3.64 5.05 -3.67
CA SER A 63 3.60 6.07 -2.61
C SER A 63 2.59 5.76 -1.51
N GLU A 64 1.54 5.03 -1.84
CA GLU A 64 0.44 4.72 -0.93
C GLU A 64 0.81 3.64 0.09
N LEU A 65 1.90 2.89 -0.17
CA LEU A 65 2.42 1.90 0.77
C LEU A 65 2.79 2.53 2.12
N GLU A 66 3.25 3.78 2.15
CA GLU A 66 3.53 4.49 3.40
C GLU A 66 2.25 4.74 4.21
N ILE A 67 1.18 5.17 3.53
CA ILE A 67 -0.12 5.44 4.15
C ILE A 67 -0.71 4.13 4.68
N ALA A 68 -0.60 3.04 3.91
CA ALA A 68 -1.01 1.71 4.32
C ALA A 68 -0.25 1.23 5.58
N ALA A 69 1.07 1.41 5.62
CA ALA A 69 1.88 1.02 6.77
C ALA A 69 1.50 1.82 8.04
N LYS A 70 1.36 3.15 7.92
CA LYS A 70 0.93 4.00 9.04
C LYS A 70 -0.48 3.66 9.51
N ALA A 71 -1.41 3.40 8.60
CA ALA A 71 -2.76 2.98 8.95
C ALA A 71 -2.77 1.64 9.69
N ALA A 72 -1.95 0.68 9.26
CA ALA A 72 -1.78 -0.59 9.97
C ALA A 72 -1.26 -0.39 11.41
N ASP A 73 -0.30 0.51 11.62
CA ASP A 73 0.21 0.81 12.96
C ASP A 73 -0.82 1.46 13.88
N VAL A 74 -1.65 2.37 13.35
CA VAL A 74 -2.79 2.94 14.09
C VAL A 74 -3.78 1.85 14.48
N LEU A 75 -4.16 1.00 13.53
CA LEU A 75 -5.13 -0.08 13.75
C LEU A 75 -4.64 -1.11 14.77
N ARG A 76 -3.33 -1.40 14.79
CA ARG A 76 -2.70 -2.26 15.80
C ARG A 76 -2.79 -1.66 17.20
N LYS A 77 -2.52 -0.37 17.35
CA LYS A 77 -2.61 0.34 18.64
C LYS A 77 -4.03 0.37 19.17
N GLU A 78 -5.01 0.51 18.29
CA GLU A 78 -6.43 0.53 18.66
C GLU A 78 -6.99 -0.86 19.01
N GLY A 79 -6.19 -1.93 18.90
CA GLY A 79 -6.60 -3.28 19.28
C GLY A 79 -7.77 -3.83 18.45
N LYS A 80 -7.96 -3.32 17.22
CA LYS A 80 -9.12 -3.64 16.38
C LYS A 80 -8.93 -5.00 15.69
N THR A 81 -9.19 -6.07 16.44
CA THR A 81 -9.37 -7.46 15.95
C THR A 81 -10.83 -7.81 15.62
N LYS A 82 -11.75 -6.83 15.60
CA LYS A 82 -13.21 -7.11 15.66
C LYS A 82 -13.98 -7.14 14.34
N TYR A 83 -13.37 -6.88 13.18
CA TYR A 83 -14.15 -6.66 11.95
C TYR A 83 -13.79 -7.63 10.83
N ILE A 84 -14.40 -8.81 10.92
CA ILE A 84 -14.30 -9.88 9.91
C ILE A 84 -15.52 -9.77 8.98
N GLY A 85 -15.47 -8.89 7.98
CA GLY A 85 -16.44 -8.85 6.87
C GLY A 85 -15.88 -9.55 5.62
N ALA A 86 -16.68 -10.20 4.78
CA ALA A 86 -16.15 -10.86 3.57
C ALA A 86 -15.76 -9.89 2.44
N SER A 87 -16.15 -8.62 2.54
CA SER A 87 -15.93 -7.62 1.49
C SER A 87 -14.54 -6.98 1.60
N GLY A 88 -13.95 -6.70 0.44
CA GLY A 88 -12.82 -5.78 0.35
C GLY A 88 -13.30 -4.34 0.13
N LYS A 89 -12.48 -3.34 0.44
CA LYS A 89 -12.74 -1.95 0.00
C LYS A 89 -11.49 -1.36 -0.66
N ALA A 90 -11.70 -0.42 -1.60
CA ALA A 90 -10.64 0.31 -2.28
C ALA A 90 -10.75 1.81 -1.99
N ILE A 91 -9.59 2.47 -1.86
CA ILE A 91 -9.39 3.91 -1.60
C ILE A 91 -8.39 4.28 -2.67
N GLY A 92 -8.85 5.14 -3.55
CA GLY A 92 -8.17 5.58 -4.73
C GLY A 92 -8.91 6.76 -5.32
N ILE A 93 -8.54 7.11 -6.53
CA ILE A 93 -9.14 8.22 -7.25
C ILE A 93 -9.90 7.66 -8.47
N ASP A 94 -11.24 7.71 -8.42
CA ASP A 94 -12.11 7.28 -9.53
C ASP A 94 -12.56 8.44 -10.43
N LYS A 95 -11.92 9.61 -10.30
CA LYS A 95 -12.19 10.82 -11.09
C LYS A 95 -10.89 11.44 -11.58
N PHE A 96 -10.97 12.40 -12.51
CA PHE A 96 -9.76 13.11 -12.92
C PHE A 96 -9.12 13.87 -11.74
N GLY A 97 -7.80 14.06 -11.84
CA GLY A 97 -7.02 14.83 -10.88
C GLY A 97 -7.40 16.32 -10.89
N ALA A 98 -6.81 17.06 -9.95
CA ALA A 98 -6.96 18.50 -9.84
C ALA A 98 -5.61 19.20 -9.91
N SER A 99 -5.60 20.48 -10.31
CA SER A 99 -4.40 21.31 -10.27
C SER A 99 -4.23 21.90 -8.87
N ALA A 100 -3.49 21.20 -8.01
CA ALA A 100 -3.19 21.63 -6.65
C ALA A 100 -1.92 20.92 -6.12
N PRO A 101 -1.32 21.40 -5.01
CA PRO A 101 -0.23 20.68 -4.35
C PRO A 101 -0.67 19.27 -3.93
N ALA A 102 0.22 18.28 -4.10
CA ALA A 102 -0.09 16.87 -3.86
C ALA A 102 -0.69 16.58 -2.48
N GLY A 103 -0.20 17.23 -1.42
CA GLY A 103 -0.75 17.05 -0.06
C GLY A 103 -2.24 17.41 0.03
N LYS A 104 -2.64 18.55 -0.56
CA LYS A 104 -4.05 18.99 -0.58
C LYS A 104 -4.93 18.03 -1.38
N ILE A 105 -4.42 17.54 -2.51
CA ILE A 105 -5.09 16.51 -3.32
C ILE A 105 -5.33 15.27 -2.45
N TYR A 106 -4.28 14.70 -1.84
CA TYR A 106 -4.43 13.49 -1.04
C TYR A 106 -5.47 13.63 0.08
N GLU A 107 -5.51 14.79 0.75
CA GLU A 107 -6.53 15.10 1.76
C GLU A 107 -7.94 15.14 1.17
N GLU A 108 -8.15 15.91 0.09
CA GLU A 108 -9.47 16.10 -0.53
C GLU A 108 -10.03 14.79 -1.11
N TYR A 109 -9.17 14.00 -1.75
CA TYR A 109 -9.51 12.68 -2.29
C TYR A 109 -9.60 11.60 -1.20
N GLY A 110 -9.22 11.91 0.05
CA GLY A 110 -9.32 10.99 1.18
C GLY A 110 -8.30 9.86 1.18
N ILE A 111 -7.17 10.05 0.50
CA ILE A 111 -6.01 9.16 0.55
C ILE A 111 -5.15 9.57 1.75
N THR A 112 -5.69 9.35 2.94
CA THR A 112 -5.04 9.70 4.22
C THR A 112 -5.03 8.53 5.18
N VAL A 113 -4.18 8.62 6.20
CA VAL A 113 -4.06 7.59 7.24
C VAL A 113 -5.36 7.45 8.02
N GLU A 114 -6.02 8.58 8.33
CA GLU A 114 -7.26 8.63 9.09
C GLU A 114 -8.41 7.98 8.31
N ARG A 115 -8.55 8.30 7.02
CA ARG A 115 -9.58 7.67 6.17
C ARG A 115 -9.33 6.18 6.03
N ALA A 116 -8.07 5.76 5.88
CA ALA A 116 -7.69 4.36 5.79
C ALA A 116 -7.94 3.57 7.09
N SER A 117 -7.77 4.17 8.27
CA SER A 117 -8.05 3.53 9.56
C SER A 117 -9.55 3.52 9.93
N LEU A 118 -10.34 4.44 9.39
CA LEU A 118 -11.79 4.52 9.64
C LEU A 118 -12.61 3.54 8.79
N GLN A 119 -12.15 3.17 7.60
CA GLN A 119 -12.90 2.34 6.65
C GLN A 119 -12.54 0.85 6.78
N GLN A 120 -13.35 0.11 7.54
CA GLN A 120 -12.98 -1.21 8.07
C GLN A 120 -13.80 -2.39 7.49
N PRO A 121 -13.42 -2.94 6.33
CA PRO A 121 -13.70 -4.33 6.02
C PRO A 121 -12.40 -5.16 5.93
N ARG A 122 -12.50 -6.49 5.93
CA ARG A 122 -11.40 -7.46 6.20
C ARG A 122 -10.21 -7.38 5.25
N ALA A 123 -10.39 -6.78 4.08
CA ALA A 123 -9.30 -6.49 3.16
C ALA A 123 -9.49 -5.09 2.60
N PHE A 124 -8.44 -4.29 2.57
CA PHE A 124 -8.54 -2.96 2.02
C PHE A 124 -7.29 -2.61 1.19
N LYS A 125 -7.51 -2.07 -0.02
CA LYS A 125 -6.48 -1.79 -1.03
C LYS A 125 -6.39 -0.29 -1.31
N ILE A 126 -5.25 0.34 -1.04
CA ILE A 126 -4.95 1.69 -1.55
C ILE A 126 -4.35 1.55 -2.95
N THR A 127 -4.95 2.19 -3.94
CA THR A 127 -4.44 2.23 -5.33
C THR A 127 -4.74 3.59 -5.92
N VAL A 128 -3.78 4.16 -6.66
CA VAL A 128 -3.96 5.36 -7.50
C VAL A 128 -3.88 4.94 -8.96
#